data_AF-A0A7D8YEC5-F1
#
_entry.id   AF-A0A7D8YEC5-F1
#
_cell.length_a   1.000
_cell.length_b   1.000
_cell.length_c   1.000
_cell.angle_alpha   90.00
_cell.angle_beta   90.00
_cell.angle_gamma   90.00
#
_symmetry.space_group_name_H-M   'P 1'
#
loop_
_entity.id
_entity.type
_entity.pdbx_description
1 polymer ?
#
loop_
_entity_poly.entity_id
_entity_poly.type
_entity_poly.pdbx_seq_one_letter_code
_entity_poly.pdbx_strand_id
1 'polypeptide(L)'
;MAISTPALFRVFDSTNRIRSFPVSTNPLEISLDTLLAASPLLGHPLEDRTPIREAQDRQLIDLWRNASSVRLRGASQQNLFCVAPLDLLVSNEQGQKQFHLLELNGTGIGGLTNLTEDALGPILAGMGQIASAPAIADPLILVASSGKESETNPRLNKLIHEKLMYADAIKRGFQQRGESATVTVMSQLAASSECPRRGPLIVVGYIKEFLDHLETDQDNRLMLLGREVTGAVNDRFFMNVHDHFDGRVNLARLTIMNRCFLAGADKGIAYDLLNDFLRSQPKSQFPSRTDFNVCCCREELTETVFAWLRRGLRPVIKPHGTGLGHGIEFFLSADEPDVSILKRIDGSIRLTEEYYRAKGGAFPYTVCEYVNADRIDRPGHRLQGHKYELRVVVYRDGMTLQALPSIVKVACEPCGQDGDGKHGLINNITASCVRTQAKGTDYMFPLANRETLALFGLTEQDITALCRGATGYVRYVLDQVEDQPARLGLPDARRKTVAA
;
A
#
# COMPACT_ATOMS: atom_id res chain seq x y z
N MET A 1 36.38 3.90 33.49
CA MET A 1 35.86 3.72 32.13
C MET A 1 35.99 5.04 31.41
N ALA A 2 36.88 5.13 30.42
CA ALA A 2 37.07 6.33 29.62
C ALA A 2 35.93 6.41 28.58
N ILE A 3 35.18 7.51 28.60
CA ILE A 3 34.18 7.81 27.59
C ILE A 3 34.95 8.21 26.32
N SER A 4 34.89 7.35 25.30
CA SER A 4 35.46 7.62 23.98
C SER A 4 34.74 8.80 23.34
N THR A 5 35.41 9.94 23.24
CA THR A 5 34.95 11.12 22.50
C THR A 5 35.08 10.83 20.99
N PRO A 6 34.06 11.13 20.15
CA PRO A 6 34.15 10.91 18.71
C PRO A 6 35.26 11.77 18.09
N ALA A 7 35.98 11.22 17.10
CA ALA A 7 36.96 11.97 16.33
C ALA A 7 36.28 13.07 15.50
N LEU A 8 36.64 14.33 15.76
CA LEU A 8 36.16 15.49 15.01
C LEU A 8 36.99 15.67 13.73
N PHE A 9 36.35 15.54 12.56
CA PHE A 9 36.92 16.07 11.32
C PHE A 9 36.84 17.60 11.35
N ARG A 10 37.99 18.27 11.31
CA ARG A 10 38.06 19.74 11.23
C ARG A 10 38.23 20.15 9.77
N VAL A 11 37.21 20.78 9.20
CA VAL A 11 37.32 21.49 7.93
C VAL A 11 37.38 22.99 8.25
N PHE A 12 38.47 23.64 7.86
CA PHE A 12 38.62 25.09 8.01
C PHE A 12 37.89 25.78 6.85
N ASP A 13 36.96 26.69 7.16
CA ASP A 13 36.45 27.62 6.16
C ASP A 13 37.41 28.80 5.95
N SER A 14 37.16 29.61 4.92
CA SER A 14 37.96 30.79 4.57
C SER A 14 38.01 31.88 5.65
N THR A 15 37.29 31.72 6.75
CA THR A 15 37.26 32.62 7.92
C THR A 15 37.89 32.01 9.16
N ASN A 16 38.55 30.85 9.05
CA ASN A 16 39.22 30.16 10.16
C ASN A 16 38.29 29.78 11.33
N ARG A 17 36.97 29.69 11.08
CA ARG A 17 36.00 29.23 12.07
C ARG A 17 35.86 27.72 11.99
N ILE A 18 36.01 27.05 13.14
CA ILE A 18 35.77 25.61 13.25
C ILE A 18 34.25 25.39 13.17
N ARG A 19 33.75 24.95 12.01
CA ARG A 19 32.42 24.31 11.95
C ARG A 19 32.57 22.89 12.46
N SER A 20 32.12 22.64 13.69
CA SER A 20 31.92 21.29 14.18
C SER A 20 30.75 20.68 13.42
N PHE A 21 31.03 19.75 12.51
CA PHE A 21 29.99 18.85 12.01
C PHE A 21 29.74 17.81 13.11
N PRO A 22 28.48 17.57 13.53
CA PRO A 22 28.19 16.45 14.40
C PRO A 22 28.51 15.16 13.63
N VAL A 23 29.71 14.61 13.86
CA VAL A 23 30.06 13.25 13.43
C VAL A 23 29.41 12.29 14.42
N SER A 24 28.10 12.12 14.30
CA SER A 24 27.40 10.97 14.89
C SER A 24 26.74 10.09 13.84
N THR A 25 27.19 10.16 12.59
CA THR A 25 26.81 9.21 11.55
C THR A 25 27.84 8.08 11.56
N ASN A 26 27.39 6.87 11.82
CA ASN A 26 28.19 5.67 11.63
C ASN A 26 28.83 5.74 10.23
N PRO A 27 30.17 5.66 10.09
CA PRO A 27 30.86 5.85 8.80
C PRO A 27 30.48 4.81 7.74
N LEU A 28 29.71 3.77 8.13
CA LEU A 28 29.20 2.73 7.26
C LEU A 28 27.72 2.93 6.87
N GLU A 29 27.09 4.03 7.27
CA GLU A 29 25.75 4.39 6.80
C GLU A 29 25.80 5.02 5.41
N ILE A 30 24.91 4.55 4.53
CA ILE A 30 24.77 5.03 3.15
C ILE A 30 23.49 5.85 3.06
N SER A 31 23.57 7.05 2.50
CA SER A 31 22.40 7.89 2.26
C SER A 31 21.47 7.28 1.20
N LEU A 32 20.17 7.60 1.27
CA LEU A 32 19.21 7.15 0.25
C LEU A 32 19.64 7.62 -1.15
N ASP A 33 20.09 8.87 -1.29
CA ASP A 33 20.52 9.43 -2.56
C ASP A 33 21.71 8.66 -3.15
N THR A 34 22.67 8.26 -2.31
CA THR A 34 23.79 7.41 -2.73
C THR A 34 23.29 6.03 -3.19
N LEU A 35 22.36 5.41 -2.46
CA LEU A 35 21.77 4.13 -2.84
C LEU A 35 21.03 4.21 -4.18
N LEU A 36 20.23 5.25 -4.38
CA LEU A 36 19.50 5.49 -5.62
C LEU A 36 20.45 5.72 -6.80
N ALA A 37 21.47 6.57 -6.62
CA ALA A 37 22.47 6.86 -7.64
C ALA A 37 23.29 5.61 -8.03
N ALA A 38 23.66 4.77 -7.05
CA ALA A 38 24.42 3.56 -7.29
C ALA A 38 23.56 2.39 -7.81
N SER A 39 22.23 2.46 -7.71
CA SER A 39 21.34 1.33 -8.00
C SER A 39 21.48 0.68 -9.39
N PRO A 40 21.78 1.41 -10.49
CA PRO A 40 22.01 0.76 -11.79
C PRO A 40 23.20 -0.20 -11.76
N LEU A 41 24.22 0.07 -10.92
CA LEU A 41 25.36 -0.83 -10.72
C LEU A 41 25.00 -2.06 -9.88
N LEU A 42 23.90 -2.01 -9.14
CA LEU A 42 23.43 -3.06 -8.22
C LEU A 42 22.35 -3.96 -8.83
N GLY A 43 22.06 -3.81 -10.12
CA GLY A 43 21.22 -4.74 -10.90
C GLY A 43 20.06 -4.10 -11.65
N HIS A 44 19.47 -3.00 -11.14
CA HIS A 44 18.44 -2.25 -11.85
C HIS A 44 18.26 -0.83 -11.29
N PRO A 45 17.87 0.15 -12.13
CA PRO A 45 17.60 1.50 -11.66
C PRO A 45 16.40 1.54 -10.70
N LEU A 46 16.61 2.16 -9.54
CA LEU A 46 15.56 2.51 -8.59
C LEU A 46 14.97 3.88 -8.94
N GLU A 47 13.70 4.06 -8.56
CA GLU A 47 12.97 5.31 -8.83
C GLU A 47 13.22 6.31 -7.70
N ASP A 48 13.65 7.52 -8.06
CA ASP A 48 13.79 8.64 -7.12
C ASP A 48 12.50 9.47 -7.08
N ARG A 49 11.94 9.63 -5.88
CA ARG A 49 10.73 10.41 -5.59
C ARG A 49 11.00 11.63 -4.73
N THR A 50 12.27 11.91 -4.43
CA THR A 50 12.70 13.11 -3.71
C THR A 50 12.14 14.40 -4.32
N PRO A 51 12.13 14.60 -5.65
CA PRO A 51 11.54 15.81 -6.24
C PRO A 51 10.05 15.99 -5.91
N ILE A 52 9.29 14.89 -5.80
CA ILE A 52 7.87 14.95 -5.43
C ILE A 52 7.72 15.35 -3.96
N ARG A 53 8.53 14.77 -3.07
CA ARG A 53 8.55 15.13 -1.64
C ARG A 53 8.92 16.59 -1.42
N GLU A 54 9.97 17.07 -2.10
CA GLU A 54 10.50 18.43 -1.94
C GLU A 54 9.54 19.49 -2.49
N ALA A 55 8.74 19.15 -3.49
CA ALA A 55 7.74 20.04 -4.07
C ALA A 55 6.43 20.16 -3.26
N GLN A 56 6.30 19.44 -2.14
CA GLN A 56 5.17 19.59 -1.22
C GLN A 56 5.31 20.88 -0.38
N ASP A 57 4.25 21.67 -0.34
CA ASP A 57 4.06 22.82 0.55
C ASP A 57 3.84 22.33 1.99
N ARG A 58 4.83 22.60 2.85
CA ARG A 58 4.81 22.23 4.27
C ARG A 58 3.64 22.86 5.03
N GLN A 59 3.23 24.09 4.68
CA GLN A 59 2.12 24.76 5.37
C GLN A 59 0.78 24.07 5.08
N LEU A 60 0.56 23.64 3.83
CA LEU A 60 -0.62 22.84 3.46
C LEU A 60 -0.61 21.48 4.16
N ILE A 61 0.55 20.83 4.24
CA ILE A 61 0.69 19.56 4.96
C ILE A 61 0.31 19.73 6.43
N ASP A 62 0.86 20.73 7.12
CA ASP A 62 0.58 20.97 8.54
C ASP A 62 -0.91 21.29 8.76
N LEU A 63 -1.50 22.11 7.87
CA LEU A 63 -2.93 22.41 7.90
C LEU A 63 -3.77 21.13 7.85
N TRP A 64 -3.54 20.25 6.87
CA TRP A 64 -4.37 19.07 6.68
C TRP A 64 -4.08 17.96 7.68
N ARG A 65 -2.83 17.80 8.13
CA ARG A 65 -2.48 16.88 9.24
C ARG A 65 -3.24 17.26 10.51
N ASN A 66 -3.21 18.54 10.86
CA ASN A 66 -3.93 19.04 12.04
C ASN A 66 -5.44 18.94 11.87
N ALA A 67 -5.97 19.31 10.70
CA ALA A 67 -7.40 19.26 10.43
C ALA A 67 -7.99 17.85 10.35
N SER A 68 -7.16 16.83 10.10
CA SER A 68 -7.54 15.42 9.99
C SER A 68 -7.12 14.57 11.18
N SER A 69 -6.61 15.16 12.26
CA SER A 69 -6.16 14.39 13.42
C SER A 69 -7.34 13.71 14.12
N VAL A 70 -7.26 12.38 14.27
CA VAL A 70 -8.27 11.57 14.96
C VAL A 70 -7.60 10.69 16.00
N ARG A 71 -8.08 10.70 17.24
CA ARG A 71 -7.53 9.85 18.31
C ARG A 71 -8.00 8.39 18.17
N LEU A 72 -7.11 7.44 18.47
CA LEU A 72 -7.47 6.04 18.65
C LEU A 72 -8.37 5.85 19.88
N ARG A 73 -9.15 4.75 19.93
CA ARG A 73 -10.03 4.39 21.06
C ARG A 73 -9.25 4.24 22.36
N GLY A 74 -8.09 3.60 22.26
CA GLY A 74 -7.26 3.23 23.40
C GLY A 74 -5.98 2.53 22.96
N ALA A 75 -5.10 2.26 23.94
CA ALA A 75 -3.76 1.71 23.69
C ALA A 75 -3.77 0.34 22.99
N SER A 76 -4.85 -0.43 23.11
CA SER A 76 -5.02 -1.70 22.39
C SER A 76 -4.95 -1.53 20.86
N GLN A 77 -5.36 -0.37 20.35
CA GLN A 77 -5.36 -0.08 18.93
C GLN A 77 -4.03 0.42 18.39
N GLN A 78 -3.10 0.79 19.28
CA GLN A 78 -1.83 1.35 18.87
C GLN A 78 -1.06 0.38 17.98
N ASN A 79 -1.11 -0.92 18.27
CA ASN A 79 -0.38 -1.96 17.53
C ASN A 79 -1.21 -2.61 16.40
N LEU A 80 -2.39 -2.06 16.08
CA LEU A 80 -3.24 -2.61 15.02
C LEU A 80 -2.96 -1.97 13.66
N PHE A 81 -2.25 -0.84 13.62
CA PHE A 81 -2.11 -0.02 12.44
C PHE A 81 -0.85 0.83 12.46
N CYS A 82 -0.22 0.96 11.29
CA CYS A 82 0.90 1.86 11.08
C CYS A 82 0.61 2.87 9.96
N VAL A 83 0.28 2.38 8.77
CA VAL A 83 0.08 3.22 7.58
C VAL A 83 -0.82 2.53 6.56
N ALA A 84 -1.71 3.30 5.92
CA ALA A 84 -2.51 2.86 4.78
C ALA A 84 -2.87 4.04 3.85
N PRO A 85 -2.44 4.02 2.58
CA PRO A 85 -2.88 4.94 1.56
C PRO A 85 -4.26 4.60 1.02
N LEU A 86 -5.06 5.61 0.78
CA LEU A 86 -6.30 5.52 0.02
C LEU A 86 -6.01 6.05 -1.38
N ASP A 87 -6.33 5.25 -2.39
CA ASP A 87 -6.40 5.71 -3.77
C ASP A 87 -7.85 6.05 -4.11
N LEU A 88 -8.06 7.23 -4.68
CA LEU A 88 -9.39 7.83 -4.84
C LEU A 88 -9.55 8.37 -6.26
N LEU A 89 -10.59 7.95 -6.97
CA LEU A 89 -11.02 8.66 -8.17
C LEU A 89 -11.76 9.93 -7.77
N VAL A 90 -11.56 10.97 -8.55
CA VAL A 90 -12.33 12.21 -8.44
C VAL A 90 -13.37 12.19 -9.54
N SER A 91 -14.64 12.43 -9.23
CA SER A 91 -15.65 12.80 -10.22
C SER A 91 -16.19 14.20 -9.91
N ASN A 92 -16.88 14.79 -10.87
CA ASN A 92 -17.58 16.06 -10.69
C ASN A 92 -19.09 15.83 -10.86
N GLU A 93 -19.83 15.99 -9.77
CA GLU A 93 -21.28 15.85 -9.73
C GLU A 93 -21.89 17.19 -9.36
N GLN A 94 -22.66 17.77 -10.29
CA GLN A 94 -23.34 19.07 -10.09
C GLN A 94 -22.39 20.21 -9.65
N GLY A 95 -21.15 20.20 -10.14
CA GLY A 95 -20.14 21.21 -9.79
C GLY A 95 -19.41 20.94 -8.47
N GLN A 96 -19.67 19.82 -7.81
CA GLN A 96 -19.00 19.40 -6.58
C GLN A 96 -18.10 18.19 -6.85
N LYS A 97 -16.89 18.19 -6.27
CA LYS A 97 -15.99 17.04 -6.35
C LYS A 97 -16.52 15.92 -5.45
N GLN A 98 -16.55 14.71 -6.00
CA GLN A 98 -16.83 13.47 -5.27
C GLN A 98 -15.59 12.58 -5.29
N PHE A 99 -15.26 11.99 -4.14
CA PHE A 99 -14.12 11.11 -3.96
C PHE A 99 -14.57 9.66 -3.83
N HIS A 100 -14.26 8.86 -4.82
CA HIS A 100 -14.64 7.45 -4.90
C HIS A 100 -13.45 6.58 -4.52
N LEU A 101 -13.58 5.79 -3.47
CA LEU A 101 -12.51 4.88 -3.04
C LEU A 101 -12.25 3.84 -4.14
N LEU A 102 -11.02 3.78 -4.63
CA LEU A 102 -10.56 2.69 -5.50
C LEU A 102 -10.08 1.51 -4.68
N GLU A 103 -9.26 1.79 -3.68
CA GLU A 103 -8.68 0.79 -2.79
C GLU A 103 -8.09 1.47 -1.54
N LEU A 104 -8.16 0.76 -0.42
CA LEU A 104 -7.31 1.00 0.74
C LEU A 104 -6.08 0.12 0.56
N ASN A 105 -4.91 0.73 0.44
CA ASN A 105 -3.63 0.04 0.38
C ASN A 105 -3.08 -0.12 1.79
N GLY A 106 -2.63 -1.32 2.15
CA GLY A 106 -1.99 -1.60 3.43
C GLY A 106 -0.55 -1.11 3.57
N THR A 107 0.32 -1.79 4.31
CA THR A 107 1.78 -1.50 4.44
C THR A 107 2.64 -1.88 3.23
N GLY A 108 2.05 -2.57 2.24
CA GLY A 108 2.68 -2.97 0.98
C GLY A 108 2.98 -1.81 0.01
N ILE A 109 2.82 -0.58 0.45
CA ILE A 109 2.79 0.65 -0.36
C ILE A 109 4.08 0.88 -1.13
N GLY A 110 3.93 1.46 -2.31
CA GLY A 110 4.99 2.21 -2.99
C GLY A 110 4.72 3.71 -2.86
N GLY A 111 5.73 4.49 -2.54
CA GLY A 111 5.66 5.95 -2.41
C GLY A 111 5.75 6.48 -0.98
N LEU A 112 6.41 5.77 -0.07
CA LEU A 112 6.85 6.36 1.21
C LEU A 112 7.76 7.55 0.97
N THR A 113 8.59 7.48 -0.05
CA THR A 113 9.53 8.53 -0.42
C THR A 113 8.85 9.78 -1.02
N ASN A 114 7.53 9.74 -1.28
CA ASN A 114 6.73 10.93 -1.58
C ASN A 114 6.39 11.75 -0.33
N LEU A 115 6.45 11.14 0.86
CA LEU A 115 6.04 11.76 2.12
C LEU A 115 7.16 12.64 2.65
N THR A 116 6.79 13.70 3.36
CA THR A 116 7.76 14.51 4.10
C THR A 116 8.37 13.71 5.25
N GLU A 117 9.57 14.14 5.67
CA GLU A 117 10.30 13.51 6.78
C GLU A 117 9.46 13.46 8.06
N ASP A 118 8.69 14.51 8.34
CA ASP A 118 7.83 14.60 9.53
C ASP A 118 6.69 13.58 9.54
N ALA A 119 6.24 13.10 8.38
CA ALA A 119 5.26 12.02 8.28
C ALA A 119 5.92 10.64 8.21
N LEU A 120 7.07 10.55 7.53
CA LEU A 120 7.84 9.32 7.40
C LEU A 120 8.42 8.85 8.74
N GLY A 121 8.88 9.78 9.60
CA GLY A 121 9.44 9.49 10.91
C GLY A 121 8.51 8.65 11.80
N PRO A 122 7.27 9.09 12.07
CA PRO A 122 6.28 8.31 12.82
C PRO A 122 5.97 6.95 12.21
N ILE A 123 5.91 6.84 10.87
CA ILE A 123 5.68 5.56 10.18
C ILE A 123 6.84 4.60 10.46
N LEU A 124 8.08 5.03 10.25
CA LEU A 124 9.26 4.20 10.49
C LEU A 124 9.42 3.86 11.97
N ALA A 125 9.14 4.80 12.88
CA ALA A 125 9.11 4.53 14.32
C ALA A 125 8.05 3.47 14.66
N GLY A 126 6.87 3.52 14.03
CA GLY A 126 5.85 2.49 14.13
C GLY A 126 6.29 1.14 13.60
N MET A 127 7.02 1.11 12.47
CA MET A 127 7.62 -0.12 11.96
C MET A 127 8.61 -0.73 12.95
N GLY A 128 9.43 0.11 13.59
CA GLY A 128 10.37 -0.30 14.64
C GLY A 128 9.72 -0.98 15.85
N GLN A 129 8.46 -0.62 16.16
CA GLN A 129 7.72 -1.23 17.29
C GLN A 129 7.35 -2.69 17.07
N ILE A 130 7.45 -3.24 15.84
CA ILE A 130 7.33 -4.69 15.64
C ILE A 130 8.36 -5.45 16.46
N ALA A 131 9.54 -4.85 16.64
CA ALA A 131 10.60 -5.39 17.47
C ALA A 131 10.22 -5.38 18.96
N SER A 132 9.13 -4.72 19.38
CA SER A 132 8.63 -4.69 20.76
C SER A 132 7.46 -5.66 21.00
N ALA A 133 7.05 -6.43 20.00
CA ALA A 133 6.10 -7.52 20.18
C ALA A 133 6.60 -8.51 21.28
N PRO A 134 5.69 -9.22 21.98
CA PRO A 134 6.04 -10.04 23.14
C PRO A 134 7.26 -10.92 22.87
N ALA A 135 8.11 -11.06 23.89
CA ALA A 135 9.45 -11.65 23.80
C ALA A 135 9.44 -13.13 23.35
N ILE A 136 9.28 -13.35 22.05
CA ILE A 136 9.65 -14.60 21.40
C ILE A 136 11.17 -14.57 21.32
N ALA A 137 11.82 -15.58 21.92
CA ALA A 137 13.26 -15.76 21.78
C ALA A 137 13.60 -15.91 20.29
N ASP A 138 14.62 -15.19 19.83
CA ASP A 138 15.08 -15.22 18.44
C ASP A 138 13.95 -14.91 17.43
N PRO A 139 13.44 -13.66 17.39
CA PRO A 139 12.34 -13.31 16.48
C PRO A 139 12.78 -13.31 15.01
N LEU A 140 11.93 -13.86 14.15
CA LEU A 140 12.07 -13.79 12.69
C LEU A 140 10.98 -12.87 12.12
N ILE A 141 11.40 -11.82 11.42
CA ILE A 141 10.52 -10.81 10.82
C ILE A 141 10.68 -10.81 9.30
N LEU A 142 9.57 -10.90 8.56
CA LEU A 142 9.57 -10.85 7.10
C LEU A 142 9.16 -9.46 6.59
N VAL A 143 9.96 -8.90 5.69
CA VAL A 143 9.64 -7.65 4.98
C VAL A 143 9.38 -8.01 3.52
N ALA A 144 8.10 -8.18 3.18
CA ALA A 144 7.69 -8.67 1.87
C ALA A 144 7.48 -7.57 0.84
N SER A 145 7.95 -7.82 -0.39
CA SER A 145 7.78 -6.94 -1.55
C SER A 145 7.04 -7.63 -2.70
N SER A 146 6.15 -6.92 -3.37
CA SER A 146 5.66 -7.30 -4.71
C SER A 146 6.76 -7.13 -5.77
N GLY A 147 6.61 -7.75 -6.95
CA GLY A 147 7.46 -7.53 -8.12
C GLY A 147 7.73 -8.81 -8.94
N LYS A 148 8.00 -9.93 -8.28
CA LYS A 148 8.36 -11.20 -8.94
C LYS A 148 7.20 -12.19 -9.06
N GLU A 149 5.96 -11.72 -9.21
CA GLU A 149 4.81 -12.61 -9.26
C GLU A 149 4.83 -13.55 -10.49
N SER A 150 5.25 -13.06 -11.66
CA SER A 150 5.42 -13.88 -12.88
C SER A 150 6.81 -14.53 -12.97
N GLU A 151 6.87 -15.81 -13.33
CA GLU A 151 8.12 -16.52 -13.68
C GLU A 151 8.69 -16.07 -15.02
N THR A 152 7.81 -15.85 -16.00
CA THR A 152 8.19 -15.55 -17.39
C THR A 152 8.51 -14.07 -17.58
N ASN A 153 7.88 -13.20 -16.77
CA ASN A 153 8.02 -11.75 -16.85
C ASN A 153 8.23 -11.13 -15.45
N PRO A 154 9.33 -11.47 -14.73
CA PRO A 154 9.59 -10.93 -13.41
C PRO A 154 9.84 -9.42 -13.49
N ARG A 155 9.17 -8.64 -12.63
CA ARG A 155 9.35 -7.19 -12.54
C ARG A 155 10.13 -6.82 -11.29
N LEU A 156 11.36 -6.38 -11.47
CA LEU A 156 12.12 -5.84 -10.35
C LEU A 156 11.42 -4.57 -9.81
N ASN A 157 11.16 -4.55 -8.51
CA ASN A 157 10.46 -3.44 -7.88
C ASN A 157 11.39 -2.22 -7.82
N LYS A 158 11.08 -1.16 -8.59
CA LYS A 158 11.85 0.09 -8.60
C LYS A 158 11.82 0.86 -7.27
N LEU A 159 10.90 0.49 -6.37
CA LEU A 159 10.74 1.08 -5.03
C LEU A 159 11.19 0.13 -3.91
N ILE A 160 11.99 -0.90 -4.21
CA ILE A 160 12.44 -1.86 -3.18
C ILE A 160 13.23 -1.19 -2.04
N HIS A 161 13.88 -0.05 -2.30
CA HIS A 161 14.58 0.73 -1.27
C HIS A 161 13.65 1.16 -0.13
N GLU A 162 12.35 1.36 -0.39
CA GLU A 162 11.37 1.68 0.65
C GLU A 162 11.16 0.51 1.63
N LYS A 163 11.35 -0.73 1.17
CA LYS A 163 11.33 -1.92 2.03
C LYS A 163 12.63 -2.08 2.82
N LEU A 164 13.74 -1.61 2.28
CA LEU A 164 15.00 -1.52 3.04
C LEU A 164 14.86 -0.51 4.20
N MET A 165 14.14 0.60 4.02
CA MET A 165 13.84 1.53 5.10
C MET A 165 13.01 0.88 6.22
N TYR A 166 12.07 -0.01 5.88
CA TYR A 166 11.35 -0.80 6.88
C TYR A 166 12.29 -1.75 7.63
N ALA A 167 13.12 -2.50 6.92
CA ALA A 167 14.08 -3.42 7.54
C ALA A 167 15.04 -2.67 8.49
N ASP A 168 15.53 -1.50 8.08
CA ASP A 168 16.39 -0.67 8.92
C ASP A 168 15.66 -0.13 10.15
N ALA A 169 14.41 0.33 10.00
CA ALA A 169 13.59 0.78 11.12
C ALA A 169 13.33 -0.35 12.16
N ILE A 170 13.05 -1.56 11.68
CA ILE A 170 12.88 -2.76 12.53
C ILE A 170 14.19 -3.10 13.24
N LYS A 171 15.31 -3.07 12.51
CA LYS A 171 16.66 -3.28 13.07
C LYS A 171 16.96 -2.27 14.19
N ARG A 172 16.66 -0.98 13.98
CA ARG A 172 16.80 0.06 15.01
C ARG A 172 15.92 -0.22 16.23
N GLY A 173 14.71 -0.74 16.02
CA GLY A 173 13.83 -1.18 17.10
C GLY A 173 14.47 -2.26 17.99
N PHE A 174 15.15 -3.25 17.41
CA PHE A 174 15.92 -4.23 18.18
C PHE A 174 17.14 -3.62 18.88
N GLN A 175 17.87 -2.72 18.21
CA GLN A 175 19.03 -2.03 18.81
C GLN A 175 18.64 -1.19 20.03
N GLN A 176 17.47 -0.55 20.01
CA GLN A 176 16.93 0.19 21.17
C GLN A 176 16.62 -0.72 22.37
N ARG A 177 16.41 -2.03 22.14
CA ARG A 177 16.28 -3.05 23.20
C ARG A 177 17.63 -3.63 23.65
N GLY A 178 18.74 -3.16 23.08
CA GLY A 178 20.07 -3.73 23.33
C GLY A 178 20.34 -5.04 22.57
N GLU A 179 19.53 -5.37 21.56
CA GLU A 179 19.67 -6.57 20.75
C GLU A 179 20.29 -6.25 19.38
N SER A 180 21.10 -7.17 18.85
CA SER A 180 21.65 -7.05 17.50
C SER A 180 20.84 -7.90 16.53
N ALA A 181 20.11 -7.24 15.62
CA ALA A 181 19.38 -7.92 14.56
C ALA A 181 20.22 -8.11 13.30
N THR A 182 20.17 -9.32 12.74
CA THR A 182 20.74 -9.63 11.42
C THR A 182 19.71 -9.32 10.34
N VAL A 183 20.15 -8.67 9.25
CA VAL A 183 19.33 -8.46 8.06
C VAL A 183 19.89 -9.32 6.95
N THR A 184 19.03 -10.08 6.27
CA THR A 184 19.38 -10.89 5.09
C THR A 184 18.29 -10.78 4.03
N VAL A 185 18.53 -11.36 2.86
CA VAL A 185 17.55 -11.45 1.78
C VAL A 185 17.10 -12.88 1.54
N MET A 186 15.85 -13.08 1.10
CA MET A 186 15.28 -14.41 0.91
C MET A 186 16.10 -15.29 -0.05
N SER A 187 16.66 -14.71 -1.12
CA SER A 187 17.50 -15.43 -2.07
C SER A 187 18.80 -15.97 -1.46
N GLN A 188 19.40 -15.23 -0.53
CA GLN A 188 20.60 -15.69 0.19
C GLN A 188 20.22 -16.80 1.17
N LEU A 189 19.10 -16.65 1.85
CA LEU A 189 18.60 -17.65 2.80
C LEU A 189 18.21 -18.97 2.11
N ALA A 190 17.60 -18.90 0.92
CA ALA A 190 17.28 -20.09 0.12
C ALA A 190 18.53 -20.83 -0.39
N ALA A 191 19.62 -20.10 -0.65
CA ALA A 191 20.89 -20.68 -1.09
C ALA A 191 21.68 -21.32 0.07
N SER A 192 21.51 -20.83 1.30
CA SER A 192 22.03 -21.48 2.50
C SER A 192 21.06 -22.58 2.93
N SER A 193 21.49 -23.83 3.05
CA SER A 193 20.63 -24.93 3.50
C SER A 193 20.09 -24.80 4.93
N GLU A 194 20.41 -23.72 5.66
CA GLU A 194 19.98 -23.49 7.03
C GLU A 194 19.61 -22.02 7.29
N CYS A 195 18.48 -21.81 7.98
CA CYS A 195 18.13 -20.52 8.55
C CYS A 195 18.88 -20.29 9.89
N PRO A 196 19.50 -19.12 10.13
CA PRO A 196 20.11 -18.82 11.42
C PRO A 196 19.13 -19.08 12.56
N ARG A 197 19.53 -19.86 13.56
CA ARG A 197 18.63 -20.29 14.65
C ARG A 197 18.58 -19.36 15.85
N ARG A 198 19.55 -18.43 15.97
CA ARG A 198 19.70 -17.54 17.13
C ARG A 198 19.76 -16.08 16.72
N GLY A 199 19.33 -15.20 17.61
CA GLY A 199 19.27 -13.75 17.47
C GLY A 199 18.11 -13.28 16.59
N PRO A 200 17.68 -12.01 16.73
CA PRO A 200 16.69 -11.41 15.82
C PRO A 200 17.15 -11.47 14.37
N LEU A 201 16.26 -11.90 13.47
CA LEU A 201 16.51 -12.02 12.04
C LEU A 201 15.41 -11.29 11.26
N ILE A 202 15.84 -10.43 10.33
CA ILE A 202 14.96 -9.70 9.42
C ILE A 202 15.28 -10.19 8.02
N VAL A 203 14.26 -10.70 7.31
CA VAL A 203 14.42 -11.21 5.94
C VAL A 203 13.64 -10.30 4.99
N VAL A 204 14.33 -9.73 4.02
CA VAL A 204 13.71 -8.96 2.93
C VAL A 204 13.57 -9.88 1.72
N GLY A 205 12.38 -9.96 1.12
CA GLY A 205 12.15 -10.87 0.01
C GLY A 205 10.92 -10.54 -0.81
N TYR A 206 10.79 -11.17 -1.98
CA TYR A 206 9.57 -11.07 -2.75
C TYR A 206 8.48 -11.98 -2.17
N ILE A 207 7.22 -11.54 -2.24
CA ILE A 207 6.06 -12.29 -1.72
C ILE A 207 6.07 -13.74 -2.19
N LYS A 208 6.28 -13.95 -3.49
CA LYS A 208 6.32 -15.29 -4.08
C LYS A 208 7.49 -16.14 -3.56
N GLU A 209 8.68 -15.56 -3.44
CA GLU A 209 9.85 -16.28 -2.90
C GLU A 209 9.60 -16.74 -1.45
N PHE A 210 8.88 -15.93 -0.67
CA PHE A 210 8.44 -16.37 0.65
C PHE A 210 7.43 -17.51 0.55
N LEU A 211 6.35 -17.36 -0.23
CA LEU A 211 5.32 -18.40 -0.35
C LEU A 211 5.90 -19.75 -0.82
N ASP A 212 6.91 -19.75 -1.69
CA ASP A 212 7.58 -20.98 -2.15
C ASP A 212 8.37 -21.72 -1.04
N HIS A 213 8.67 -21.07 0.10
CA HIS A 213 9.49 -21.63 1.19
C HIS A 213 8.80 -21.61 2.56
N LEU A 214 7.59 -21.05 2.63
CA LEU A 214 6.80 -21.02 3.86
C LEU A 214 6.09 -22.36 4.03
N GLU A 215 5.97 -22.78 5.27
CA GLU A 215 5.19 -23.95 5.66
C GLU A 215 4.41 -23.66 6.95
N THR A 216 3.52 -24.56 7.31
CA THR A 216 2.84 -24.54 8.62
C THR A 216 3.24 -25.76 9.42
N ASP A 217 3.51 -25.57 10.71
CA ASP A 217 3.73 -26.68 11.63
C ASP A 217 2.40 -27.30 12.12
N GLN A 218 2.48 -28.27 13.05
CA GLN A 218 1.32 -28.95 13.62
C GLN A 218 0.37 -28.02 14.41
N ASP A 219 0.88 -26.88 14.89
CA ASP A 219 0.12 -25.85 15.62
C ASP A 219 -0.38 -24.73 14.68
N ASN A 220 -0.24 -24.93 13.36
CA ASN A 220 -0.47 -23.95 12.31
C ASN A 220 0.36 -22.66 12.46
N ARG A 221 1.55 -22.74 13.06
CA ARG A 221 2.49 -21.63 13.11
C ARG A 221 3.14 -21.50 11.74
N LEU A 222 3.32 -20.26 11.30
CA LEU A 222 4.00 -19.98 10.05
C LEU A 222 5.50 -20.18 10.24
N MET A 223 6.11 -21.03 9.43
CA MET A 223 7.53 -21.36 9.50
C MET A 223 8.22 -20.97 8.20
N LEU A 224 9.45 -20.44 8.30
CA LEU A 224 10.34 -20.25 7.16
C LEU A 224 11.59 -21.08 7.40
N LEU A 225 11.81 -22.10 6.58
CA LEU A 225 13.00 -22.97 6.66
C LEU A 225 13.24 -23.49 8.09
N GLY A 226 12.18 -24.00 8.73
CA GLY A 226 12.21 -24.56 10.09
C GLY A 226 12.22 -23.55 11.25
N ARG A 227 12.12 -22.24 11.01
CA ARG A 227 12.05 -21.20 12.05
C ARG A 227 10.70 -20.50 12.08
N GLU A 228 10.11 -20.31 13.27
CA GLU A 228 8.82 -19.63 13.45
C GLU A 228 8.91 -18.17 13.01
N VAL A 229 8.03 -17.78 12.09
CA VAL A 229 7.84 -16.39 11.67
C VAL A 229 7.03 -15.68 12.75
N THR A 230 7.67 -14.70 13.38
CA THR A 230 7.09 -13.97 14.53
C THR A 230 6.40 -12.67 14.14
N GLY A 231 6.70 -12.15 12.96
CA GLY A 231 6.03 -10.99 12.41
C GLY A 231 6.32 -10.79 10.93
N ALA A 232 5.47 -10.01 10.27
CA ALA A 232 5.73 -9.60 8.91
C ALA A 232 5.12 -8.23 8.58
N VAL A 233 5.58 -7.67 7.48
CA VAL A 233 5.10 -6.41 6.89
C VAL A 233 4.67 -6.70 5.47
N ASN A 234 3.61 -6.01 5.02
CA ASN A 234 2.90 -6.08 3.74
C ASN A 234 1.55 -6.81 3.84
N ASP A 235 0.45 -6.05 3.70
CA ASP A 235 -0.91 -6.55 3.88
C ASP A 235 -1.30 -7.55 2.78
N ARG A 236 -0.84 -7.35 1.54
CA ARG A 236 -1.02 -8.32 0.44
C ARG A 236 -0.25 -9.62 0.69
N PHE A 237 0.91 -9.55 1.34
CA PHE A 237 1.61 -10.77 1.75
C PHE A 237 0.77 -11.58 2.74
N PHE A 238 0.18 -10.93 3.75
CA PHE A 238 -0.68 -11.62 4.72
C PHE A 238 -1.92 -12.24 4.10
N MET A 239 -2.56 -11.52 3.17
CA MET A 239 -3.69 -12.06 2.41
C MET A 239 -3.27 -13.30 1.60
N ASN A 240 -2.17 -13.20 0.85
CA ASN A 240 -1.69 -14.36 0.08
C ASN A 240 -1.28 -15.54 0.99
N VAL A 241 -0.72 -15.29 2.17
CA VAL A 241 -0.43 -16.33 3.17
C VAL A 241 -1.72 -16.94 3.70
N HIS A 242 -2.73 -16.12 3.99
CA HIS A 242 -4.04 -16.58 4.42
C HIS A 242 -4.66 -17.50 3.37
N ASP A 243 -4.64 -17.11 2.09
CA ASP A 243 -5.20 -17.92 1.00
C ASP A 243 -4.38 -19.19 0.74
N HIS A 244 -3.05 -19.07 0.70
CA HIS A 244 -2.15 -20.19 0.38
C HIS A 244 -2.26 -21.35 1.37
N PHE A 245 -2.60 -21.05 2.63
CA PHE A 245 -2.77 -22.04 3.68
C PHE A 245 -4.25 -22.27 4.08
N ASP A 246 -5.20 -21.87 3.24
CA ASP A 246 -6.66 -22.05 3.46
C ASP A 246 -7.14 -21.50 4.81
N GLY A 247 -6.61 -20.34 5.20
CA GLY A 247 -6.93 -19.66 6.46
C GLY A 247 -6.43 -20.35 7.72
N ARG A 248 -5.63 -21.42 7.62
CA ARG A 248 -5.19 -22.21 8.78
C ARG A 248 -4.15 -21.52 9.65
N VAL A 249 -3.40 -20.55 9.12
CA VAL A 249 -2.30 -19.88 9.83
C VAL A 249 -2.79 -19.27 11.14
N ASN A 250 -2.07 -19.54 12.23
CA ASN A 250 -2.37 -19.00 13.55
C ASN A 250 -1.97 -17.51 13.66
N LEU A 251 -2.84 -16.63 13.16
CA LEU A 251 -2.65 -15.17 13.17
C LEU A 251 -2.58 -14.56 14.58
N ALA A 252 -2.91 -15.31 15.65
CA ALA A 252 -2.77 -14.83 17.02
C ALA A 252 -1.32 -14.86 17.53
N ARG A 253 -0.45 -15.65 16.89
CA ARG A 253 0.99 -15.74 17.23
C ARG A 253 1.87 -14.88 16.33
N LEU A 254 1.30 -14.35 15.25
CA LEU A 254 2.01 -13.57 14.25
C LEU A 254 1.79 -12.07 14.49
N THR A 255 2.87 -11.31 14.59
CA THR A 255 2.78 -9.85 14.66
C THR A 255 2.55 -9.29 13.26
N ILE A 256 1.34 -8.81 13.03
CA ILE A 256 0.91 -8.20 11.76
C ILE A 256 0.92 -6.69 11.93
N MET A 257 1.75 -5.99 11.17
CA MET A 257 1.91 -4.52 11.29
C MET A 257 0.59 -3.76 11.15
N ASN A 258 -0.21 -4.11 10.15
CA ASN A 258 -1.59 -3.67 10.02
C ASN A 258 -2.49 -4.87 10.23
N ARG A 259 -3.17 -4.98 11.37
CA ARG A 259 -4.15 -6.05 11.60
C ARG A 259 -5.38 -5.92 10.72
N CYS A 260 -5.65 -4.74 10.15
CA CYS A 260 -6.65 -4.55 9.11
C CYS A 260 -6.19 -4.99 7.70
N PHE A 261 -5.25 -5.94 7.59
CA PHE A 261 -4.62 -6.30 6.32
C PHE A 261 -5.59 -6.72 5.22
N LEU A 262 -6.69 -7.41 5.56
CA LEU A 262 -7.72 -7.77 4.57
C LEU A 262 -8.38 -6.53 3.96
N ALA A 263 -8.72 -5.51 4.75
CA ALA A 263 -9.24 -4.26 4.20
C ALA A 263 -8.18 -3.53 3.34
N GLY A 264 -6.89 -3.69 3.67
CA GLY A 264 -5.76 -3.12 2.94
C GLY A 264 -5.36 -3.88 1.67
N ALA A 265 -6.00 -5.02 1.36
CA ALA A 265 -5.62 -5.90 0.26
C ALA A 265 -6.82 -6.42 -0.57
N ASP A 266 -8.03 -6.47 0.01
CA ASP A 266 -9.27 -6.84 -0.65
C ASP A 266 -10.19 -5.63 -0.86
N LYS A 267 -10.58 -5.40 -2.12
CA LYS A 267 -11.39 -4.23 -2.53
C LYS A 267 -12.83 -4.34 -2.08
N GLY A 268 -13.42 -5.53 -2.10
CA GLY A 268 -14.79 -5.76 -1.66
C GLY A 268 -14.94 -5.47 -0.16
N ILE A 269 -14.01 -5.96 0.66
CA ILE A 269 -13.96 -5.68 2.10
C ILE A 269 -13.78 -4.18 2.36
N ALA A 270 -12.89 -3.52 1.62
CA ALA A 270 -12.70 -2.07 1.74
C ALA A 270 -14.00 -1.29 1.44
N TYR A 271 -14.70 -1.62 0.35
CA TYR A 271 -15.96 -0.97 -0.03
C TYR A 271 -17.09 -1.26 0.97
N ASP A 272 -17.19 -2.48 1.46
CA ASP A 272 -18.17 -2.87 2.47
C ASP A 272 -18.02 -2.03 3.76
N LEU A 273 -16.78 -1.92 4.25
CA LEU A 273 -16.45 -1.10 5.42
C LEU A 273 -16.69 0.39 5.18
N LEU A 274 -16.38 0.88 3.98
CA LEU A 274 -16.63 2.28 3.62
C LEU A 274 -18.13 2.57 3.61
N ASN A 275 -18.93 1.67 3.05
CA ASN A 275 -20.38 1.81 3.00
C ASN A 275 -21.00 1.87 4.41
N ASP A 276 -20.54 1.03 5.34
CA ASP A 276 -21.01 1.12 6.72
C ASP A 276 -20.58 2.42 7.40
N PHE A 277 -19.33 2.85 7.19
CA PHE A 277 -18.83 4.13 7.69
C PHE A 277 -19.70 5.29 7.19
N LEU A 278 -19.95 5.38 5.88
CA LEU A 278 -20.73 6.45 5.26
C LEU A 278 -22.21 6.40 5.64
N ARG A 279 -22.76 5.20 5.88
CA ARG A 279 -24.12 5.04 6.44
C ARG A 279 -24.22 5.66 7.85
N SER A 280 -23.19 5.47 8.67
CA SER A 280 -23.15 6.01 10.03
C SER A 280 -22.76 7.49 10.09
N GLN A 281 -21.96 7.95 9.13
CA GLN A 281 -21.43 9.30 9.05
C GLN A 281 -21.43 9.80 7.60
N PRO A 282 -22.58 10.23 7.06
CA PRO A 282 -22.65 10.75 5.70
C PRO A 282 -21.66 11.89 5.48
N LYS A 283 -20.91 11.82 4.38
CA LYS A 283 -19.96 12.86 3.95
C LYS A 283 -20.36 13.31 2.55
N SER A 284 -20.62 14.59 2.36
CA SER A 284 -21.08 15.12 1.06
C SER A 284 -20.03 15.04 -0.05
N GLN A 285 -18.76 14.82 0.29
CA GLN A 285 -17.65 14.69 -0.66
C GLN A 285 -17.39 13.23 -1.07
N PHE A 286 -18.14 12.28 -0.52
CA PHE A 286 -18.08 10.86 -0.90
C PHE A 286 -19.45 10.45 -1.44
N PRO A 287 -19.50 9.50 -2.39
CA PRO A 287 -20.79 8.93 -2.80
C PRO A 287 -21.50 8.34 -1.57
N SER A 288 -22.83 8.40 -1.53
CA SER A 288 -23.59 7.85 -0.38
C SER A 288 -23.34 6.36 -0.14
N ARG A 289 -22.92 5.66 -1.19
CA ARG A 289 -22.56 4.23 -1.20
C ARG A 289 -21.73 3.92 -2.45
N THR A 290 -20.82 2.97 -2.34
CA THR A 290 -20.20 2.26 -3.47
C THR A 290 -20.99 1.00 -3.76
N ASP A 291 -21.57 0.90 -4.96
CA ASP A 291 -22.25 -0.30 -5.41
C ASP A 291 -21.23 -1.35 -5.89
N PHE A 292 -21.32 -2.55 -5.31
CA PHE A 292 -20.48 -3.68 -5.70
C PHE A 292 -21.12 -5.04 -5.38
N ASN A 293 -20.64 -6.08 -6.06
CA ASN A 293 -20.87 -7.49 -5.77
C ASN A 293 -19.53 -8.22 -5.64
N VAL A 294 -19.49 -9.26 -4.82
CA VAL A 294 -18.35 -10.19 -4.72
C VAL A 294 -18.77 -11.50 -5.38
N CYS A 295 -17.98 -11.99 -6.34
CA CYS A 295 -18.24 -13.21 -7.10
C CYS A 295 -17.12 -14.21 -6.81
N CYS A 296 -17.47 -15.43 -6.40
CA CYS A 296 -16.52 -16.45 -5.97
C CYS A 296 -16.16 -17.45 -7.07
N CYS A 297 -16.92 -17.47 -8.17
CA CYS A 297 -16.64 -18.30 -9.33
C CYS A 297 -16.96 -17.58 -10.65
N ARG A 298 -16.58 -18.23 -11.76
CA ARG A 298 -16.76 -17.71 -13.11
C ARG A 298 -18.24 -17.52 -13.46
N GLU A 299 -19.09 -18.46 -13.04
CA GLU A 299 -20.52 -18.44 -13.28
C GLU A 299 -21.15 -17.20 -12.63
N GLU A 300 -20.93 -17.00 -11.33
CA GLU A 300 -21.40 -15.82 -10.58
C GLU A 300 -20.89 -14.51 -11.19
N LEU A 301 -19.60 -14.46 -11.57
CA LEU A 301 -19.00 -13.28 -12.20
C LEU A 301 -19.70 -12.93 -13.52
N THR A 302 -19.93 -13.94 -14.36
CA THR A 302 -20.58 -13.79 -15.66
C THR A 302 -22.02 -13.31 -15.49
N GLU A 303 -22.80 -13.99 -14.64
CA GLU A 303 -24.19 -13.64 -14.36
C GLU A 303 -24.32 -12.21 -13.82
N THR A 304 -23.43 -11.83 -12.90
CA THR A 304 -23.40 -10.49 -12.31
C THR A 304 -23.10 -9.42 -13.35
N VAL A 305 -22.06 -9.60 -14.19
CA VAL A 305 -21.72 -8.65 -15.26
C VAL A 305 -22.91 -8.46 -16.21
N PHE A 306 -23.52 -9.54 -16.68
CA PHE A 306 -24.68 -9.45 -17.57
C PHE A 306 -25.92 -8.85 -16.89
N ALA A 307 -26.16 -9.14 -15.61
CA ALA A 307 -27.27 -8.55 -14.87
C ALA A 307 -27.10 -7.03 -14.72
N TRP A 308 -25.88 -6.56 -14.47
CA TRP A 308 -25.57 -5.14 -14.38
C TRP A 308 -25.71 -4.41 -15.72
N LEU A 309 -25.18 -4.99 -16.80
CA LEU A 309 -25.33 -4.44 -18.16
C LEU A 309 -26.80 -4.33 -18.58
N ARG A 310 -27.63 -5.36 -18.29
CA ARG A 310 -29.08 -5.34 -18.56
C ARG A 310 -29.83 -4.26 -17.79
N ARG A 311 -29.28 -3.78 -16.67
CA ARG A 311 -29.82 -2.66 -15.88
C ARG A 311 -29.30 -1.29 -16.37
N GLY A 312 -28.51 -1.26 -17.44
CA GLY A 312 -27.89 -0.03 -17.95
C GLY A 312 -26.68 0.44 -17.15
N LEU A 313 -26.15 -0.40 -16.24
CA LEU A 313 -24.94 -0.09 -15.48
C LEU A 313 -23.69 -0.42 -16.30
N ARG A 314 -22.56 0.15 -15.91
CA ARG A 314 -21.24 -0.09 -16.55
C ARG A 314 -20.32 -0.83 -15.58
N PRO A 315 -20.33 -2.18 -15.57
CA PRO A 315 -19.55 -2.93 -14.59
C PRO A 315 -18.04 -2.87 -14.88
N VAL A 316 -17.26 -2.90 -13.80
CA VAL A 316 -15.81 -3.09 -13.78
C VAL A 316 -15.52 -4.29 -12.88
N ILE A 317 -14.82 -5.28 -13.42
CA ILE A 317 -14.39 -6.45 -12.63
C ILE A 317 -12.98 -6.20 -12.11
N LYS A 318 -12.72 -6.57 -10.86
CA LYS A 318 -11.43 -6.42 -10.19
C LYS A 318 -11.09 -7.71 -9.45
N PRO A 319 -10.04 -8.45 -9.85
CA PRO A 319 -9.65 -9.68 -9.17
C PRO A 319 -9.09 -9.44 -7.78
N HIS A 320 -9.15 -10.47 -6.94
CA HIS A 320 -8.55 -10.51 -5.61
C HIS A 320 -7.02 -10.61 -5.70
N GLY A 321 -6.30 -9.97 -4.76
CA GLY A 321 -4.86 -10.22 -4.60
C GLY A 321 -3.96 -9.92 -5.80
N THR A 322 -4.40 -9.15 -6.79
CA THR A 322 -3.55 -8.73 -7.93
C THR A 322 -2.94 -7.35 -7.73
N GLY A 323 -1.97 -7.01 -8.58
CA GLY A 323 -1.35 -5.69 -8.64
C GLY A 323 -1.34 -5.16 -10.07
N LEU A 324 -0.87 -3.92 -10.27
CA LEU A 324 -0.65 -3.30 -11.59
C LEU A 324 -1.91 -3.17 -12.48
N GLY A 325 -3.10 -3.37 -11.93
CA GLY A 325 -4.33 -3.42 -12.72
C GLY A 325 -4.49 -4.70 -13.54
N HIS A 326 -3.69 -5.74 -13.29
CA HIS A 326 -3.83 -7.03 -13.95
C HIS A 326 -5.20 -7.65 -13.63
N GLY A 327 -5.87 -8.11 -14.70
CA GLY A 327 -7.19 -8.72 -14.64
C GLY A 327 -8.35 -7.74 -14.41
N ILE A 328 -8.10 -6.43 -14.25
CA ILE A 328 -9.18 -5.44 -14.25
C ILE A 328 -9.75 -5.33 -15.67
N GLU A 329 -11.06 -5.46 -15.85
CA GLU A 329 -11.74 -5.25 -17.14
C GLU A 329 -12.95 -4.33 -16.99
N PHE A 330 -13.22 -3.53 -18.03
CA PHE A 330 -14.28 -2.52 -18.06
C PHE A 330 -15.34 -2.89 -19.11
N PHE A 331 -16.60 -2.95 -18.72
CA PHE A 331 -17.73 -3.27 -19.60
C PHE A 331 -18.60 -2.02 -19.71
N LEU A 332 -18.36 -1.21 -20.73
CA LEU A 332 -18.88 0.16 -20.82
C LEU A 332 -20.07 0.32 -21.77
N SER A 333 -20.33 -0.67 -22.63
CA SER A 333 -21.42 -0.63 -23.61
C SER A 333 -22.40 -1.77 -23.38
N ALA A 334 -23.69 -1.45 -23.33
CA ALA A 334 -24.77 -2.44 -23.27
C ALA A 334 -24.95 -3.21 -24.59
N ASP A 335 -24.49 -2.64 -25.70
CA ASP A 335 -24.59 -3.23 -27.04
C ASP A 335 -23.39 -4.13 -27.39
N GLU A 336 -22.46 -4.32 -26.44
CA GLU A 336 -21.33 -5.19 -26.67
C GLU A 336 -21.78 -6.66 -26.80
N PRO A 337 -21.33 -7.39 -27.84
CA PRO A 337 -21.73 -8.78 -28.01
C PRO A 337 -21.33 -9.66 -26.82
N ASP A 338 -22.23 -10.53 -26.37
CA ASP A 338 -22.01 -11.47 -25.25
C ASP A 338 -20.69 -12.25 -25.37
N VAL A 339 -20.35 -12.69 -26.59
CA VAL A 339 -19.10 -13.41 -26.87
C VAL A 339 -17.86 -12.57 -26.56
N SER A 340 -17.90 -11.25 -26.80
CA SER A 340 -16.82 -10.32 -26.47
C SER A 340 -16.69 -10.13 -24.96
N ILE A 341 -17.81 -9.98 -24.26
CA ILE A 341 -17.88 -9.85 -22.81
C ILE A 341 -17.27 -11.10 -22.16
N LEU A 342 -17.75 -12.29 -22.54
CA LEU A 342 -17.24 -13.57 -22.05
C LEU A 342 -15.74 -13.74 -22.33
N LYS A 343 -15.27 -13.40 -23.53
CA LYS A 343 -13.86 -13.48 -23.89
C LYS A 343 -12.97 -12.64 -22.97
N ARG A 344 -13.42 -11.44 -22.57
CA ARG A 344 -12.66 -10.57 -21.65
C ARG A 344 -12.69 -11.06 -20.21
N ILE A 345 -13.83 -11.58 -19.73
CA ILE A 345 -13.91 -12.26 -18.44
C ILE A 345 -12.91 -13.43 -18.40
N ASP A 346 -12.95 -14.31 -19.39
CA ASP A 346 -12.06 -15.47 -19.46
C ASP A 346 -10.59 -15.06 -19.65
N GLY A 347 -10.35 -13.97 -20.38
CA GLY A 347 -9.02 -13.38 -20.54
C GLY A 347 -8.45 -12.88 -19.22
N SER A 348 -9.27 -12.21 -18.40
CA SER A 348 -8.89 -11.77 -17.06
C SER A 348 -8.55 -12.97 -16.17
N ILE A 349 -9.41 -13.99 -16.13
CA ILE A 349 -9.19 -15.21 -15.34
C ILE A 349 -7.85 -15.87 -15.71
N ARG A 350 -7.62 -16.14 -17.01
CA ARG A 350 -6.37 -16.75 -17.49
C ARG A 350 -5.14 -15.91 -17.16
N LEU A 351 -5.23 -14.58 -17.34
CA LEU A 351 -4.13 -13.67 -17.03
C LEU A 351 -3.75 -13.77 -15.56
N THR A 352 -4.73 -13.80 -14.65
CA THR A 352 -4.45 -13.89 -13.22
C THR A 352 -3.93 -15.25 -12.78
N GLU A 353 -4.39 -16.33 -13.42
CA GLU A 353 -3.87 -17.68 -13.21
C GLU A 353 -2.40 -17.78 -13.62
N GLU A 354 -2.03 -17.24 -14.78
CA GLU A 354 -0.66 -17.24 -15.27
C GLU A 354 0.27 -16.37 -14.41
N TYR A 355 -0.14 -15.13 -14.10
CA TYR A 355 0.73 -14.16 -13.42
C TYR A 355 0.86 -14.37 -11.92
N TYR A 356 -0.16 -14.96 -11.26
CA TYR A 356 -0.21 -15.07 -9.81
C TYR A 356 -0.35 -16.52 -9.32
N ARG A 357 -0.36 -17.52 -10.21
CA ARG A 357 -0.62 -18.94 -9.88
C ARG A 357 -1.96 -19.15 -9.17
N ALA A 358 -2.92 -18.26 -9.40
CA ALA A 358 -4.26 -18.36 -8.86
C ALA A 358 -5.06 -19.38 -9.69
N LYS A 359 -5.05 -20.64 -9.27
CA LYS A 359 -5.68 -21.76 -10.01
C LYS A 359 -7.15 -21.48 -10.26
N GLY A 360 -7.55 -21.46 -11.53
CA GLY A 360 -8.92 -21.11 -11.94
C GLY A 360 -9.26 -19.62 -11.88
N GLY A 361 -8.28 -18.74 -11.65
CA GLY A 361 -8.42 -17.29 -11.55
C GLY A 361 -8.25 -16.76 -10.12
N ALA A 362 -7.95 -15.46 -10.01
CA ALA A 362 -7.80 -14.78 -8.73
C ALA A 362 -9.15 -14.37 -8.11
N PHE A 363 -9.95 -15.38 -7.80
CA PHE A 363 -11.21 -15.24 -7.06
C PHE A 363 -10.96 -14.96 -5.56
N PRO A 364 -11.90 -14.26 -4.88
CA PRO A 364 -13.14 -13.71 -5.43
C PRO A 364 -12.92 -12.44 -6.29
N TYR A 365 -13.75 -12.22 -7.31
CA TYR A 365 -13.76 -10.96 -8.06
C TYR A 365 -14.71 -9.96 -7.43
N THR A 366 -14.29 -8.70 -7.33
CA THR A 366 -15.19 -7.58 -7.03
C THR A 366 -15.72 -6.99 -8.33
N VAL A 367 -17.04 -6.98 -8.52
CA VAL A 367 -17.73 -6.27 -9.60
C VAL A 367 -18.25 -4.96 -9.03
N CYS A 368 -17.85 -3.82 -9.59
CA CYS A 368 -18.26 -2.50 -9.11
C CYS A 368 -18.62 -1.57 -10.27
N GLU A 369 -19.30 -0.46 -9.98
CA GLU A 369 -19.70 0.46 -11.04
C GLU A 369 -18.53 1.31 -11.53
N TYR A 370 -18.48 1.51 -12.86
CA TYR A 370 -17.54 2.41 -13.48
C TYR A 370 -17.85 3.86 -13.08
N VAL A 371 -16.89 4.46 -12.38
CA VAL A 371 -16.87 5.90 -12.08
C VAL A 371 -16.14 6.62 -13.22
N ASN A 372 -16.82 7.55 -13.88
CA ASN A 372 -16.17 8.40 -14.87
C ASN A 372 -15.35 9.48 -14.15
N ALA A 373 -14.05 9.23 -14.01
CA ALA A 373 -13.16 10.15 -13.35
C ALA A 373 -13.03 11.47 -14.12
N ASP A 374 -12.81 12.53 -13.35
CA ASP A 374 -12.55 13.88 -13.81
C ASP A 374 -11.24 13.96 -14.60
N ARG A 375 -11.13 14.99 -15.43
CA ARG A 375 -10.03 15.16 -16.38
C ARG A 375 -9.32 16.48 -16.14
N ILE A 376 -8.06 16.56 -16.56
CA ILE A 376 -7.33 17.83 -16.56
C ILE A 376 -7.93 18.71 -17.66
N ASP A 377 -8.70 19.72 -17.26
CA ASP A 377 -9.31 20.72 -18.14
C ASP A 377 -8.50 22.02 -18.14
N ARG A 378 -7.27 21.94 -18.65
CA ARG A 378 -6.38 23.10 -18.79
C ARG A 378 -5.89 23.21 -20.24
N PRO A 379 -6.48 24.10 -21.06
CA PRO A 379 -6.09 24.29 -22.44
C PRO A 379 -4.57 24.52 -22.59
N GLY A 380 -3.94 23.77 -23.49
CA GLY A 380 -2.51 23.87 -23.78
C GLY A 380 -1.59 23.18 -22.78
N HIS A 381 -2.12 22.57 -21.71
CA HIS A 381 -1.32 21.72 -20.82
C HIS A 381 -1.04 20.36 -21.48
N ARG A 382 0.18 19.84 -21.34
CA ARG A 382 0.60 18.57 -21.99
C ARG A 382 -0.24 17.35 -21.61
N LEU A 383 -0.91 17.39 -20.46
CA LEU A 383 -1.78 16.33 -19.94
C LEU A 383 -3.27 16.68 -20.04
N GLN A 384 -3.64 17.67 -20.85
CA GLN A 384 -5.05 18.03 -21.07
C GLN A 384 -5.87 16.79 -21.51
N GLY A 385 -7.02 16.57 -20.89
CA GLY A 385 -7.91 15.44 -21.18
C GLY A 385 -7.52 14.11 -20.52
N HIS A 386 -6.42 14.06 -19.75
CA HIS A 386 -6.05 12.88 -18.98
C HIS A 386 -6.88 12.78 -17.69
N LYS A 387 -7.28 11.57 -17.35
CA LYS A 387 -7.91 11.25 -16.06
C LYS A 387 -6.86 11.21 -14.95
N TYR A 388 -7.30 11.44 -13.72
CA TYR A 388 -6.41 11.42 -12.56
C TYR A 388 -7.07 10.77 -11.34
N GLU A 389 -6.23 10.30 -10.43
CA GLU A 389 -6.62 9.80 -9.11
C GLU A 389 -5.74 10.46 -8.03
N LEU A 390 -6.28 10.58 -6.83
CA LEU A 390 -5.59 11.13 -5.66
C LEU A 390 -5.13 10.00 -4.75
N ARG A 391 -3.95 10.17 -4.14
CA ARG A 391 -3.50 9.31 -3.06
C ARG A 391 -3.40 10.09 -1.75
N VAL A 392 -4.12 9.64 -0.73
CA VAL A 392 -4.03 10.18 0.63
C VAL A 392 -3.49 9.11 1.56
N VAL A 393 -2.36 9.37 2.22
CA VAL A 393 -1.74 8.45 3.16
C VAL A 393 -2.25 8.72 4.57
N VAL A 394 -2.94 7.75 5.16
CA VAL A 394 -3.28 7.79 6.58
C VAL A 394 -2.22 7.01 7.35
N TYR A 395 -1.70 7.59 8.42
CA TYR A 395 -0.68 6.97 9.26
C TYR A 395 -0.92 7.26 10.73
N ARG A 396 -0.34 6.42 11.59
CA ARG A 396 -0.40 6.57 13.04
C ARG A 396 0.82 7.34 13.55
N ASP A 397 0.55 8.40 14.29
CA ASP A 397 1.52 9.11 15.12
C ASP A 397 1.10 9.00 16.59
N GLY A 398 1.79 8.11 17.32
CA GLY A 398 1.45 7.76 18.70
C GLY A 398 0.01 7.23 18.83
N MET A 399 -0.83 7.99 19.54
CA MET A 399 -2.25 7.67 19.79
C MET A 399 -3.21 8.37 18.82
N THR A 400 -2.68 8.96 17.75
CA THR A 400 -3.47 9.70 16.75
C THR A 400 -3.24 9.14 15.35
N LEU A 401 -4.28 9.21 14.54
CA LEU A 401 -4.23 9.05 13.10
C LEU A 401 -4.16 10.43 12.46
N GLN A 402 -3.35 10.56 11.42
CA GLN A 402 -3.23 11.77 10.60
C GLN A 402 -3.28 11.38 9.12
N ALA A 403 -3.76 12.28 8.27
CA ALA A 403 -3.69 12.13 6.83
C ALA A 403 -2.66 13.10 6.22
N LEU A 404 -1.92 12.61 5.21
CA LEU A 404 -1.10 13.40 4.32
C LEU A 404 -1.54 13.13 2.88
N PRO A 405 -2.10 14.13 2.18
CA PRO A 405 -2.44 14.00 0.76
C PRO A 405 -1.15 14.00 -0.06
N SER A 406 -0.76 12.82 -0.54
CA SER A 406 0.59 12.55 -1.03
C SER A 406 0.76 12.95 -2.48
N ILE A 407 -0.01 12.37 -3.41
CA ILE A 407 0.22 12.58 -4.84
C ILE A 407 -1.07 12.60 -5.63
N VAL A 408 -1.02 13.26 -6.79
CA VAL A 408 -1.93 13.02 -7.91
C VAL A 408 -1.23 12.07 -8.88
N LYS A 409 -1.94 11.03 -9.33
CA LYS A 409 -1.48 10.13 -10.38
C LYS A 409 -2.33 10.35 -11.62
N VAL A 410 -1.67 10.55 -12.75
CA VAL A 410 -2.34 10.88 -14.01
C VAL A 410 -2.25 9.68 -14.96
N ALA A 411 -3.34 9.39 -15.69
CA ALA A 411 -3.32 8.42 -16.78
C ALA A 411 -2.21 8.77 -17.77
N CYS A 412 -1.56 7.78 -18.38
CA CYS A 412 -0.56 8.05 -19.41
C CYS A 412 -1.16 8.33 -20.79
N GLU A 413 -2.45 8.05 -20.99
CA GLU A 413 -3.17 8.37 -22.22
C GLU A 413 -4.34 9.33 -21.93
N PRO A 414 -4.62 10.28 -22.83
CA PRO A 414 -5.82 11.09 -22.74
C PRO A 414 -7.05 10.21 -22.98
N CYS A 415 -8.15 10.51 -22.28
CA CYS A 415 -9.43 9.90 -22.58
C CYS A 415 -10.08 10.66 -23.75
N GLY A 416 -10.44 9.95 -24.82
CA GLY A 416 -11.18 10.51 -25.95
C GLY A 416 -12.66 10.78 -25.64
N GLN A 417 -13.39 11.29 -26.63
CA GLN A 417 -14.87 11.28 -26.64
C GLN A 417 -15.43 9.95 -27.19
N ASP A 418 -14.67 9.27 -28.05
CA ASP A 418 -15.06 8.01 -28.70
C ASP A 418 -14.25 6.81 -28.15
N GLY A 419 -14.76 6.20 -27.08
CA GLY A 419 -14.23 4.94 -26.55
C GLY A 419 -12.94 5.10 -25.73
N ASP A 420 -13.06 4.98 -24.40
CA ASP A 420 -11.90 4.99 -23.52
C ASP A 420 -11.12 3.67 -23.66
N GLY A 421 -9.94 3.71 -24.27
CA GLY A 421 -8.98 2.61 -24.19
C GLY A 421 -8.63 2.30 -22.73
N LYS A 422 -8.45 1.02 -22.38
CA LYS A 422 -8.19 0.54 -21.00
C LYS A 422 -7.09 1.33 -20.26
N HIS A 423 -6.11 1.86 -20.99
CA HIS A 423 -4.98 2.59 -20.46
C HIS A 423 -5.26 4.04 -20.08
N GLY A 424 -6.29 4.67 -20.67
CA GLY A 424 -6.83 5.95 -20.20
C GLY A 424 -7.68 5.81 -18.93
N LEU A 425 -8.09 4.58 -18.58
CA LEU A 425 -8.98 4.27 -17.45
C LEU A 425 -8.27 3.81 -16.19
N ILE A 426 -7.02 3.34 -16.29
CA ILE A 426 -6.23 2.85 -15.16
C ILE A 426 -5.04 3.79 -14.92
N ASN A 427 -5.07 4.53 -13.80
CA ASN A 427 -4.02 5.48 -13.42
C ASN A 427 -2.85 4.80 -12.67
N ASN A 428 -2.40 3.64 -13.16
CA ASN A 428 -1.28 2.94 -12.55
C ASN A 428 0.06 3.43 -13.14
N ILE A 429 0.77 4.26 -12.36
CA ILE A 429 2.06 4.84 -12.76
C ILE A 429 3.06 3.76 -13.14
N THR A 430 3.14 2.68 -12.36
CA THR A 430 4.13 1.63 -12.64
C THR A 430 3.86 0.90 -13.94
N ALA A 431 2.60 0.53 -14.21
CA ALA A 431 2.21 -0.05 -15.49
C ALA A 431 2.47 0.92 -16.65
N SER A 432 2.19 2.21 -16.43
CA SER A 432 2.45 3.27 -17.39
C SER A 432 3.94 3.40 -17.74
N CYS A 433 4.84 3.37 -16.76
CA CYS A 433 6.28 3.43 -16.97
C CYS A 433 6.83 2.22 -17.74
N VAL A 434 6.39 1.01 -17.40
CA VAL A 434 6.85 -0.21 -18.09
C VAL A 434 6.53 -0.12 -19.58
N ARG A 435 5.36 0.40 -19.91
CA ARG A 435 4.87 0.48 -21.28
C ARG A 435 5.44 1.65 -22.08
N THR A 436 5.42 2.85 -21.50
CA THR A 436 5.84 4.08 -22.19
C THR A 436 7.34 4.33 -22.14
N GLN A 437 8.07 3.55 -21.32
CA GLN A 437 9.47 3.80 -20.96
C GLN A 437 9.73 5.19 -20.33
N ALA A 438 8.67 5.94 -20.01
CA ALA A 438 8.75 7.23 -19.33
C ALA A 438 9.07 7.06 -17.84
N LYS A 439 9.53 8.14 -17.20
CA LYS A 439 9.76 8.15 -15.76
C LYS A 439 8.41 8.22 -15.03
N GLY A 440 8.29 7.54 -13.89
CA GLY A 440 7.03 7.55 -13.11
C GLY A 440 6.64 8.93 -12.62
N THR A 441 7.63 9.78 -12.37
CA THR A 441 7.47 11.18 -12.02
C THR A 441 6.85 12.03 -13.14
N ASP A 442 6.87 11.57 -14.40
CA ASP A 442 6.30 12.35 -15.52
C ASP A 442 4.76 12.39 -15.49
N TYR A 443 4.13 11.50 -14.72
CA TYR A 443 2.67 11.39 -14.55
C TYR A 443 2.25 11.48 -13.08
N MET A 444 3.09 12.10 -12.24
CA MET A 444 2.89 12.24 -10.81
C MET A 444 3.09 13.70 -10.39
N PHE A 445 2.18 14.21 -9.56
CA PHE A 445 2.28 15.56 -8.99
C PHE A 445 2.19 15.52 -7.47
N PRO A 446 2.91 16.39 -6.74
CA PRO A 446 2.75 16.56 -5.29
C PRO A 446 1.36 17.11 -4.97
N LEU A 447 0.54 16.38 -4.20
CA LEU A 447 -0.83 16.82 -3.96
C LEU A 447 -0.92 18.01 -2.98
N ALA A 448 0.00 18.13 -2.02
CA ALA A 448 0.13 19.31 -1.19
C ALA A 448 0.91 20.40 -1.91
N ASN A 449 0.40 20.89 -3.04
CA ASN A 449 1.04 21.95 -3.80
C ASN A 449 -0.03 22.83 -4.45
N ARG A 450 0.04 24.14 -4.25
CA ARG A 450 -1.00 25.09 -4.71
C ARG A 450 -1.18 25.10 -6.24
N GLU A 451 -0.08 24.98 -6.98
CA GLU A 451 -0.14 24.93 -8.45
C GLU A 451 -0.77 23.61 -8.93
N THR A 452 -0.48 22.52 -8.22
CA THR A 452 -1.11 21.22 -8.47
C THR A 452 -2.61 21.30 -8.19
N LEU A 453 -3.02 21.82 -7.02
CA LEU A 453 -4.44 22.00 -6.70
C LEU A 453 -5.17 22.83 -7.78
N ALA A 454 -4.57 23.94 -8.20
CA ALA A 454 -5.12 24.78 -9.27
C ALA A 454 -5.22 24.04 -10.62
N LEU A 455 -4.21 23.22 -10.98
CA LEU A 455 -4.22 22.43 -12.21
C LEU A 455 -5.37 21.41 -12.25
N PHE A 456 -5.69 20.80 -11.11
CA PHE A 456 -6.74 19.77 -11.00
C PHE A 456 -8.10 20.34 -10.57
N GLY A 457 -8.21 21.67 -10.41
CA GLY A 457 -9.45 22.32 -9.97
C GLY A 457 -9.89 21.84 -8.57
N LEU A 458 -8.93 21.58 -7.69
CA LEU A 458 -9.15 21.17 -6.30
C LEU A 458 -8.94 22.38 -5.39
N THR A 459 -9.77 22.51 -4.35
CA THR A 459 -9.63 23.54 -3.33
C THR A 459 -9.00 22.98 -2.05
N GLU A 460 -8.48 23.85 -1.20
CA GLU A 460 -8.01 23.44 0.13
C GLU A 460 -9.13 22.81 0.98
N GLN A 461 -10.38 23.26 0.78
CA GLN A 461 -11.54 22.71 1.47
C GLN A 461 -11.84 21.28 1.02
N ASP A 462 -11.74 21.00 -0.27
CA ASP A 462 -11.90 19.66 -0.84
C ASP A 462 -10.91 18.69 -0.20
N ILE A 463 -9.64 19.07 -0.16
CA ILE A 463 -8.58 18.22 0.42
C ILE A 463 -8.74 18.09 1.94
N THR A 464 -9.14 19.16 2.64
CA THR A 464 -9.43 19.08 4.08
C THR A 464 -10.54 18.07 4.37
N ALA A 465 -11.64 18.13 3.62
CA ALA A 465 -12.75 17.20 3.76
C ALA A 465 -12.34 15.77 3.43
N LEU A 466 -11.57 15.58 2.37
CA LEU A 466 -11.02 14.29 1.98
C LEU A 466 -10.12 13.68 3.07
N CYS A 467 -9.18 14.45 3.62
CA CYS A 467 -8.28 14.01 4.69
C CYS A 467 -9.02 13.63 5.97
N ARG A 468 -10.07 14.39 6.35
CA ARG A 468 -10.97 14.06 7.47
C ARG A 468 -11.78 12.78 7.20
N GLY A 469 -12.28 12.62 5.97
CA GLY A 469 -12.97 11.41 5.55
C GLY A 469 -12.06 10.19 5.62
N ALA A 470 -10.84 10.31 5.09
CA ALA A 470 -9.85 9.24 5.08
C ALA A 470 -9.46 8.76 6.49
N THR A 471 -9.14 9.69 7.39
CA THR A 471 -8.81 9.36 8.79
C THR A 471 -10.02 8.80 9.55
N GLY A 472 -11.22 9.35 9.33
CA GLY A 472 -12.46 8.82 9.89
C GLY A 472 -12.78 7.41 9.42
N TYR A 473 -12.58 7.12 8.13
CA TYR A 473 -12.76 5.79 7.56
C TYR A 473 -11.74 4.79 8.11
N VAL A 474 -10.44 5.12 8.12
CA VAL A 474 -9.42 4.24 8.69
C VAL A 474 -9.67 4.02 10.18
N ARG A 475 -10.07 5.06 10.92
CA ARG A 475 -10.49 4.94 12.32
C ARG A 475 -11.60 3.90 12.49
N TYR A 476 -12.64 3.98 11.65
CA TYR A 476 -13.74 3.01 11.63
C TYR A 476 -13.25 1.58 11.34
N VAL A 477 -12.35 1.40 10.36
CA VAL A 477 -11.74 0.10 10.05
C VAL A 477 -11.01 -0.48 11.27
N LEU A 478 -10.27 0.35 12.03
CA LEU A 478 -9.60 -0.10 13.25
C LEU A 478 -10.56 -0.48 14.37
N ASP A 479 -11.71 0.18 14.46
CA ASP A 479 -12.75 -0.25 15.39
C ASP A 479 -13.30 -1.62 15.01
N GLN A 480 -13.49 -1.90 13.71
CA GLN A 480 -13.91 -3.22 13.25
C GLN A 480 -12.89 -4.34 13.51
N VAL A 481 -11.58 -4.03 13.56
CA VAL A 481 -10.55 -5.01 13.96
C VAL A 481 -10.81 -5.56 15.36
N GLU A 482 -11.32 -4.74 16.28
CA GLU A 482 -11.59 -5.14 17.67
C GLU A 482 -13.06 -5.57 17.88
N ASP A 483 -13.98 -4.97 17.14
CA ASP A 483 -15.42 -5.17 17.31
C ASP A 483 -15.95 -6.36 16.49
N GLN A 484 -15.39 -6.58 15.30
CA GLN A 484 -15.77 -7.65 14.37
C GLN A 484 -14.53 -8.29 13.69
N PRO A 485 -13.55 -8.82 14.44
CA PRO A 485 -12.29 -9.34 13.89
C PRO A 485 -12.49 -10.39 12.79
N ALA A 486 -13.52 -11.24 12.90
CA ALA A 486 -13.81 -12.29 11.92
C ALA A 486 -14.11 -11.73 10.51
N ARG A 487 -14.71 -10.54 10.40
CA ARG A 487 -14.97 -9.86 9.12
C ARG A 487 -13.67 -9.44 8.41
N LEU A 488 -12.59 -9.33 9.17
CA LEU A 488 -11.25 -8.97 8.70
C LEU A 488 -10.29 -10.18 8.70
N GLY A 489 -10.83 -11.41 8.72
CA GLY A 489 -10.03 -12.63 8.68
C GLY A 489 -9.23 -12.90 9.96
N LEU A 490 -9.56 -12.21 11.06
CA LEU A 490 -8.87 -12.33 12.33
C LEU A 490 -9.65 -13.24 13.30
N PRO A 491 -8.96 -13.96 14.20
CA PRO A 491 -9.61 -14.73 15.24
C PRO A 491 -10.33 -13.82 16.24
N ASP A 492 -11.50 -14.24 16.71
CA ASP A 492 -12.22 -13.55 17.77
C ASP A 492 -11.48 -13.69 19.11
N ALA A 493 -10.88 -12.59 19.57
CA ALA A 493 -10.15 -12.55 20.84
C ALA A 493 -11.05 -12.86 22.05
N ARG A 494 -12.38 -12.67 21.95
CA ARG A 494 -13.35 -12.89 23.04
C ARG A 494 -13.66 -14.36 23.28
N ARG A 495 -13.30 -15.25 22.36
CA ARG A 495 -13.48 -16.72 22.54
C ARG A 495 -12.41 -17.38 23.40
N LYS A 496 -11.37 -16.66 23.84
CA LYS A 496 -10.27 -17.22 24.65
C LYS A 496 -10.52 -17.28 26.17
N THR A 497 -11.69 -16.88 26.66
CA THR A 497 -11.98 -16.86 28.11
C THR A 497 -12.84 -18.02 28.64
N VAL A 498 -13.07 -19.08 27.85
CA VAL A 498 -13.91 -20.24 28.27
C VAL A 498 -13.14 -21.57 28.32
N ALA A 499 -11.82 -21.55 28.17
CA ALA A 499 -10.99 -22.73 28.42
C ALA A 499 -9.70 -22.33 29.15
N ALA A 500 -9.82 -22.15 30.46
CA ALA A 500 -8.73 -22.23 31.42
C ALA A 500 -9.16 -23.21 32.52
#